data_AF-A0A0C9XG02-F1
#
_entry.id   AF-A0A0C9XG02-F1
#
_cell.length_a   1.000
_cell.length_b   1.000
_cell.length_c   1.000
_cell.angle_alpha   90.00
_cell.angle_beta   90.00
_cell.angle_gamma   90.00
#
_symmetry.space_group_name_H-M   'P 1'
#
loop_
_entity.id
_entity.type
_entity.pdbx_description
1 polymer ?
#
loop_
_entity_poly.entity_id
_entity_poly.type
_entity_poly.pdbx_seq_one_letter_code
_entity_poly.pdbx_strand_id
1 'polypeptide(L)'
;AIQRRYEWRSNIARAVLFSVNADMENFSEDVDARAAHATWMKGDTDRIPFTWKDHPMSAEEPQVYKGLFMSYFMLVGLATHFNMTSSVCPELEVDSKPHGALAIATVGAEHAFKFWVTGVSTAGIADRKEEAKFSEDNWGVSTVDYIKSINKLTPRQWKKIKDAAIGLTEKLKLSVSLTQGANASPLNARGSLFEEDSEAEE
;
A
#
# COMPACT_ATOMS: atom_id res chain seq x y z
N ALA A 1 -15.73 -3.89 15.85
CA ALA A 1 -15.57 -4.42 14.47
C ALA A 1 -15.37 -3.30 13.43
N ILE A 2 -16.18 -2.24 13.45
CA ILE A 2 -16.13 -1.16 12.45
C ILE A 2 -14.82 -0.36 12.51
N GLN A 3 -14.35 0.01 13.72
CA GLN A 3 -13.12 0.78 13.92
C GLN A 3 -11.87 0.10 13.32
N ARG A 4 -11.67 -1.19 13.62
CA ARG A 4 -10.54 -1.99 13.11
C ARG A 4 -10.52 -2.07 11.58
N ARG A 5 -11.69 -2.08 10.93
CA ARG A 5 -11.78 -2.05 9.47
C ARG A 5 -11.29 -0.72 8.90
N TYR A 6 -11.67 0.41 9.50
CA TYR A 6 -11.18 1.73 9.08
C TYR A 6 -9.68 1.88 9.30
N GLU A 7 -9.15 1.37 10.42
CA GLU A 7 -7.71 1.34 10.70
C GLU A 7 -6.95 0.56 9.63
N TRP A 8 -7.40 -0.66 9.29
CA TRP A 8 -6.77 -1.46 8.23
C TRP A 8 -6.77 -0.75 6.89
N ARG A 9 -7.90 -0.15 6.49
CA ARG A 9 -8.01 0.61 5.24
C ARG A 9 -7.08 1.81 5.23
N SER A 10 -7.01 2.55 6.33
CA SER A 10 -6.12 3.69 6.50
C SER A 10 -4.64 3.29 6.40
N ASN A 11 -4.25 2.18 7.03
CA ASN A 11 -2.88 1.70 7.00
C ASN A 11 -2.43 1.26 5.60
N ILE A 12 -3.30 0.60 4.83
CA ILE A 12 -3.01 0.27 3.42
C ILE A 12 -2.75 1.55 2.61
N ALA A 13 -3.67 2.52 2.70
CA ALA A 13 -3.55 3.78 1.98
C ALA A 13 -2.28 4.56 2.36
N ARG A 14 -1.96 4.62 3.66
CA ARG A 14 -0.73 5.26 4.17
C ARG A 14 0.52 4.59 3.64
N ALA A 15 0.59 3.26 3.67
CA ALA A 15 1.75 2.53 3.16
C ALA A 15 2.01 2.84 1.69
N VAL A 16 0.96 2.89 0.88
CA VAL A 16 1.07 3.30 -0.53
C VAL A 16 1.54 4.75 -0.65
N LEU A 17 0.92 5.68 0.08
CA LEU A 17 1.33 7.09 0.05
C LEU A 17 2.81 7.27 0.40
N PHE A 18 3.28 6.63 1.47
CA PHE A 18 4.69 6.68 1.84
C PHE A 18 5.59 6.13 0.74
N SER A 19 5.19 5.02 0.10
CA SER A 19 5.98 4.44 -0.99
C SER A 19 6.04 5.35 -2.22
N VAL A 20 4.95 6.04 -2.57
CA VAL A 20 4.94 7.03 -3.66
C VAL A 20 5.78 8.25 -3.30
N ASN A 21 5.63 8.80 -2.09
CA ASN A 21 6.43 9.94 -1.67
C ASN A 21 7.93 9.64 -1.68
N ALA A 22 8.34 8.48 -1.18
CA ALA A 22 9.73 8.06 -1.22
C ALA A 22 10.25 7.91 -2.67
N ASP A 23 9.44 7.39 -3.58
CA ASP A 23 9.78 7.29 -5.00
C ASP A 23 9.96 8.67 -5.63
N MET A 24 9.01 9.58 -5.40
CA MET A 24 9.07 10.97 -5.90
C MET A 24 10.27 11.75 -5.34
N GLU A 25 10.57 11.58 -4.06
CA GLU A 25 11.72 12.22 -3.40
C GLU A 25 13.05 11.70 -3.96
N ASN A 26 13.14 10.40 -4.27
CA ASN A 26 14.33 9.79 -4.86
C ASN A 26 14.48 10.03 -6.37
N PHE A 27 13.37 10.32 -7.08
CA PHE A 27 13.36 10.46 -8.53
C PHE A 27 14.19 11.66 -9.02
N SER A 28 14.04 12.81 -8.37
CA SER A 28 14.76 14.04 -8.72
C SER A 28 14.75 14.99 -7.53
N GLU A 29 15.70 15.91 -7.42
CA GLU A 29 15.62 17.05 -6.49
C GLU A 29 14.76 18.21 -7.04
N ASP A 30 14.56 18.24 -8.37
CA ASP A 30 13.77 19.25 -9.06
C ASP A 30 12.26 18.98 -8.91
N VAL A 31 11.55 19.97 -8.39
CA VAL A 31 10.10 19.93 -8.16
C VAL A 31 9.33 19.82 -9.47
N ASP A 32 9.78 20.47 -10.55
CA ASP A 32 9.09 20.44 -11.83
C ASP A 32 9.25 19.07 -12.50
N ALA A 33 10.45 18.47 -12.41
CA ALA A 33 10.69 17.11 -12.83
C ALA A 33 9.81 16.10 -12.08
N ARG A 34 9.62 16.27 -10.76
CA ARG A 34 8.68 15.45 -9.97
C ARG A 34 7.24 15.64 -10.41
N ALA A 35 6.79 16.88 -10.61
CA ALA A 35 5.42 17.14 -11.05
C ALA A 35 5.14 16.53 -12.45
N ALA A 36 6.11 16.62 -13.36
CA ALA A 36 6.03 15.98 -14.67
C ALA A 36 5.97 14.46 -14.57
N HIS A 37 6.82 13.86 -13.73
CA HIS A 37 6.80 12.42 -13.49
C HIS A 37 5.49 11.94 -12.87
N ALA A 38 4.96 12.67 -11.87
CA ALA A 38 3.68 12.36 -11.25
C ALA A 38 2.50 12.49 -12.24
N THR A 39 2.53 13.50 -13.12
CA THR A 39 1.52 13.67 -14.18
C THR A 39 1.51 12.46 -15.09
N TRP A 40 2.69 12.03 -15.50
CA TRP A 40 2.87 10.86 -16.34
C TRP A 40 2.42 9.58 -15.63
N MET A 41 2.82 9.36 -14.38
CA MET A 41 2.44 8.18 -13.58
C MET A 41 0.94 8.10 -13.34
N LYS A 42 0.29 9.23 -13.06
CA LYS A 42 -1.16 9.33 -12.89
C LYS A 42 -1.90 8.94 -14.17
N GLY A 43 -1.39 9.34 -15.33
CA GLY A 43 -2.00 9.09 -16.63
C GLY A 43 -3.33 9.82 -16.84
N ASP A 44 -3.72 9.96 -18.11
CA ASP A 44 -4.95 10.66 -18.52
C ASP A 44 -5.94 9.74 -19.26
N THR A 45 -5.72 8.41 -19.25
CA THR A 45 -6.47 7.44 -20.06
C THR A 45 -6.82 6.17 -19.28
N ASP A 46 -7.51 5.22 -19.94
CA ASP A 46 -7.81 3.86 -19.44
C ASP A 46 -6.56 3.07 -18.95
N ARG A 47 -5.36 3.56 -19.25
CA ARG A 47 -4.08 2.96 -18.86
C ARG A 47 -3.34 3.90 -17.94
N ILE A 48 -3.40 3.57 -16.66
CA ILE A 48 -2.73 4.30 -15.59
C ILE A 48 -1.39 3.62 -15.29
N PRO A 49 -0.25 4.24 -15.63
CA PRO A 49 1.06 3.59 -15.60
C PRO A 49 1.45 2.97 -14.27
N PHE A 50 1.15 3.63 -13.15
CA PHE A 50 1.42 3.11 -11.81
C PHE A 50 0.69 1.81 -11.49
N THR A 51 -0.20 1.31 -12.34
CA THR A 51 -0.82 -0.01 -12.13
C THR A 51 0.02 -1.16 -12.69
N TRP A 52 1.07 -0.90 -13.48
CA TRP A 52 1.81 -1.96 -14.19
C TRP A 52 3.16 -2.28 -13.57
N LYS A 53 3.67 -3.51 -13.78
CA LYS A 53 4.99 -3.93 -13.26
C LYS A 53 6.14 -3.24 -13.99
N ASP A 54 6.13 -3.35 -15.31
CA ASP A 54 7.13 -2.76 -16.21
C ASP A 54 6.36 -1.82 -17.15
N HIS A 55 6.88 -0.61 -17.34
CA HIS A 55 6.42 0.34 -18.34
C HIS A 55 7.54 1.38 -18.62
N PRO A 56 7.82 1.72 -19.88
CA PRO A 56 8.91 2.64 -20.21
C PRO A 56 8.51 4.09 -19.91
N MET A 57 9.43 4.89 -19.35
CA MET A 57 9.25 6.33 -19.12
C MET A 57 9.33 7.19 -20.40
N SER A 58 9.90 6.66 -21.49
CA SER A 58 10.08 7.39 -22.75
C SER A 58 9.08 6.95 -23.82
N ALA A 59 8.66 7.89 -24.67
CA ALA A 59 7.85 7.66 -25.86
C ALA A 59 8.59 6.88 -26.96
N GLU A 60 9.92 6.75 -26.86
CA GLU A 60 10.79 6.16 -27.88
C GLU A 60 10.92 4.63 -27.76
N GLU A 61 10.56 4.07 -26.60
CA GLU A 61 10.52 2.63 -26.39
C GLU A 61 9.08 2.10 -26.48
N PRO A 62 8.85 0.97 -27.18
CA PRO A 62 7.51 0.40 -27.28
C PRO A 62 6.95 0.11 -25.89
N GLN A 63 5.70 0.54 -25.65
CA GLN A 63 4.96 0.39 -24.41
C GLN A 63 4.81 -1.09 -23.99
N VAL A 64 5.80 -1.67 -23.32
CA VAL A 64 5.70 -3.01 -22.74
C VAL A 64 4.99 -2.92 -21.39
N TYR A 65 3.67 -2.83 -21.39
CA TYR A 65 2.88 -2.95 -20.17
C TYR A 65 2.85 -4.40 -19.71
N LYS A 66 3.49 -4.68 -18.58
CA LYS A 66 3.53 -6.04 -18.03
C LYS A 66 2.77 -6.16 -16.72
N GLY A 67 1.64 -6.87 -16.76
CA GLY A 67 0.87 -7.24 -15.56
C GLY A 67 0.15 -6.06 -14.88
N LEU A 68 -1.18 -6.10 -14.90
CA LEU A 68 -2.02 -5.09 -14.25
C LEU A 68 -2.04 -5.30 -12.73
N PHE A 69 -2.06 -4.19 -11.99
CA PHE A 69 -1.96 -4.10 -10.54
C PHE A 69 -0.68 -4.72 -9.94
N MET A 70 0.42 -4.67 -10.68
CA MET A 70 1.70 -5.30 -10.29
C MET A 70 2.83 -4.29 -10.01
N SER A 71 2.55 -2.99 -10.02
CA SER A 71 3.56 -2.00 -9.64
C SER A 71 3.97 -2.16 -8.17
N TYR A 72 5.15 -1.64 -7.85
CA TYR A 72 5.65 -1.61 -6.49
C TYR A 72 4.64 -1.03 -5.48
N PHE A 73 4.00 0.09 -5.82
CA PHE A 73 3.03 0.77 -4.94
C PHE A 73 1.82 -0.11 -4.61
N MET A 74 1.28 -0.82 -5.62
CA MET A 74 0.15 -1.73 -5.41
C MET A 74 0.54 -2.90 -4.51
N LEU A 75 1.73 -3.45 -4.76
CA LEU A 75 2.26 -4.58 -4.01
C LEU A 75 2.57 -4.20 -2.55
N VAL A 76 3.05 -2.98 -2.28
CA VAL A 76 3.23 -2.45 -0.92
C VAL A 76 1.90 -2.43 -0.17
N GLY A 77 0.86 -1.84 -0.74
CA GLY A 77 -0.46 -1.79 -0.09
C GLY A 77 -1.02 -3.17 0.19
N LEU A 78 -0.85 -4.12 -0.74
CA LEU A 78 -1.30 -5.50 -0.58
C LEU A 78 -0.46 -6.28 0.44
N ALA A 79 0.86 -6.07 0.48
CA ALA A 79 1.75 -6.63 1.48
C ALA A 79 1.37 -6.15 2.89
N THR A 80 1.04 -4.86 3.05
CA THR A 80 0.54 -4.29 4.30
C THR A 80 -0.77 -4.97 4.73
N HIS A 81 -1.69 -5.21 3.79
CA HIS A 81 -2.91 -5.97 4.09
C HIS A 81 -2.59 -7.36 4.64
N PHE A 82 -1.77 -8.15 3.93
CA PHE A 82 -1.41 -9.51 4.36
C PHE A 82 -0.70 -9.52 5.71
N ASN A 83 0.15 -8.55 6.00
CA ASN A 83 0.82 -8.46 7.30
C ASN A 83 -0.15 -8.14 8.45
N MET A 84 -1.17 -7.32 8.20
CA MET A 84 -2.19 -7.00 9.22
C MET A 84 -3.17 -8.15 9.44
N THR A 85 -3.40 -8.98 8.43
CA THR A 85 -4.33 -10.12 8.50
C THR A 85 -3.65 -11.45 8.77
N SER A 86 -2.31 -11.51 8.90
CA SER A 86 -1.59 -12.77 9.06
C SER A 86 -1.89 -13.51 10.36
N SER A 87 -2.45 -12.83 11.36
CA SER A 87 -2.87 -13.42 12.64
C SER A 87 -4.36 -13.79 12.68
N VAL A 88 -5.09 -13.60 11.58
CA VAL A 88 -6.49 -14.03 11.48
C VAL A 88 -6.53 -15.55 11.38
N CYS A 89 -7.41 -16.16 12.16
CA CYS A 89 -7.64 -17.60 12.18
C CYS A 89 -7.92 -18.12 10.75
N PRO A 90 -7.24 -19.16 10.25
CA PRO A 90 -7.48 -19.71 8.91
C PRO A 90 -8.94 -20.11 8.66
N GLU A 91 -9.65 -20.53 9.69
CA GLU A 91 -11.08 -20.91 9.65
C GLU A 91 -12.01 -19.71 9.40
N LEU A 92 -11.53 -18.49 9.66
CA LEU A 92 -12.19 -17.22 9.35
C LEU A 92 -11.62 -16.55 8.09
N GLU A 93 -10.56 -17.11 7.53
CA GLU A 93 -9.97 -16.67 6.28
C GLU A 93 -10.87 -17.13 5.13
N VAL A 94 -11.82 -16.28 4.78
CA VAL A 94 -12.55 -16.45 3.52
C VAL A 94 -11.50 -16.33 2.41
N ASP A 95 -11.29 -17.39 1.61
CA ASP A 95 -10.42 -17.44 0.42
C ASP A 95 -10.94 -16.50 -0.68
N SER A 96 -11.01 -15.22 -0.33
CA SER A 96 -11.45 -14.15 -1.19
C SER A 96 -10.21 -13.31 -1.44
N LYS A 97 -9.81 -13.31 -2.71
CA LYS A 97 -8.88 -12.32 -3.26
C LYS A 97 -9.21 -10.96 -2.62
N PRO A 98 -8.24 -10.23 -2.04
CA PRO A 98 -8.53 -9.03 -1.26
C PRO A 98 -8.82 -7.83 -2.18
N HIS A 99 -9.95 -7.88 -2.90
CA HIS A 99 -10.39 -6.89 -3.88
C HIS A 99 -10.39 -5.48 -3.28
N GLY A 100 -10.95 -5.35 -2.08
CA GLY A 100 -10.99 -4.07 -1.37
C GLY A 100 -9.61 -3.53 -1.02
N ALA A 101 -8.68 -4.40 -0.59
CA ALA A 101 -7.31 -3.96 -0.28
C ALA A 101 -6.60 -3.45 -1.53
N LEU A 102 -6.73 -4.18 -2.65
CA LEU A 102 -6.11 -3.78 -3.91
C LEU A 102 -6.73 -2.48 -4.47
N ALA A 103 -8.05 -2.31 -4.35
CA ALA A 103 -8.72 -1.09 -4.77
C ALA A 103 -8.25 0.13 -3.93
N ILE A 104 -8.15 -0.03 -2.61
CA ILE A 104 -7.64 1.04 -1.72
C ILE A 104 -6.19 1.38 -2.04
N ALA A 105 -5.35 0.37 -2.29
CA ALA A 105 -3.96 0.60 -2.70
C ALA A 105 -3.91 1.41 -4.00
N THR A 106 -4.76 1.08 -4.97
CA THR A 106 -4.84 1.78 -6.26
C THR A 106 -5.26 3.24 -6.11
N VAL A 107 -6.34 3.50 -5.38
CA VAL A 107 -6.80 4.87 -5.12
C VAL A 107 -5.78 5.65 -4.29
N GLY A 108 -5.09 5.00 -3.35
CA GLY A 108 -4.03 5.61 -2.56
C GLY A 108 -2.88 6.13 -3.42
N ALA A 109 -2.46 5.36 -4.42
CA ALA A 109 -1.44 5.81 -5.37
C ALA A 109 -1.97 6.94 -6.27
N GLU A 110 -3.19 6.81 -6.80
CA GLU A 110 -3.81 7.87 -7.61
C GLU A 110 -3.84 9.21 -6.87
N HIS A 111 -4.26 9.20 -5.61
CA HIS A 111 -4.30 10.40 -4.77
C HIS A 111 -2.90 10.95 -4.48
N ALA A 112 -1.93 10.07 -4.22
CA ALA A 112 -0.55 10.47 -4.02
C ALA A 112 0.02 11.15 -5.27
N PHE A 113 -0.15 10.56 -6.46
CA PHE A 113 0.32 11.20 -7.70
C PHE A 113 -0.45 12.50 -7.99
N LYS A 114 -1.76 12.55 -7.76
CA LYS A 114 -2.54 13.79 -7.91
C LYS A 114 -2.04 14.91 -6.99
N PHE A 115 -1.63 14.59 -5.76
CA PHE A 115 -1.00 15.54 -4.86
C PHE A 115 0.29 16.11 -5.47
N TRP A 116 1.17 15.25 -5.99
CA TRP A 116 2.42 15.70 -6.63
C TRP A 116 2.21 16.50 -7.92
N VAL A 117 1.10 16.29 -8.63
CA VAL A 117 0.73 17.08 -9.81
C VAL A 117 0.19 18.47 -9.44
N THR A 118 -0.65 18.55 -8.40
CA THR A 118 -1.45 19.75 -8.12
C THR A 118 -0.98 20.54 -6.92
N GLY A 119 -0.14 19.97 -6.06
CA GLY A 119 0.18 20.47 -4.74
C GLY A 119 -0.99 20.42 -3.74
N VAL A 120 -2.18 19.96 -4.15
CA VAL A 120 -3.40 19.94 -3.33
C VAL A 120 -3.62 18.56 -2.75
N SER A 121 -3.65 18.46 -1.42
CA SER A 121 -4.01 17.23 -0.74
C SER A 121 -5.52 17.00 -0.84
N THR A 122 -5.92 16.04 -1.66
CA THR A 122 -7.34 15.72 -1.93
C THR A 122 -7.85 14.54 -1.11
N ALA A 123 -6.96 13.73 -0.54
CA ALA A 123 -7.27 13.01 0.69
C ALA A 123 -7.15 14.03 1.83
N GLY A 124 -7.92 13.94 2.92
CA GLY A 124 -7.83 14.83 4.09
C GLY A 124 -6.50 14.75 4.86
N ILE A 125 -5.38 14.65 4.16
CA ILE A 125 -3.99 14.58 4.60
C ILE A 125 -3.42 15.98 4.40
N ALA A 126 -4.07 16.99 4.99
CA ALA A 126 -3.41 18.27 5.20
C ALA A 126 -2.41 18.09 6.33
N ASP A 127 -1.18 18.58 6.11
CA ASP A 127 -0.15 18.85 7.12
C ASP A 127 -0.05 17.88 8.30
N ARG A 128 0.92 16.94 8.22
CA ARG A 128 1.76 16.34 9.29
C ARG A 128 1.23 16.17 10.75
N LYS A 129 -0.04 16.37 11.10
CA LYS A 129 -0.56 16.38 12.47
C LYS A 129 -2.02 15.96 12.63
N GLU A 130 -2.86 15.94 11.60
CA GLU A 130 -4.21 15.39 11.73
C GLU A 130 -4.40 14.08 10.96
N GLU A 131 -4.90 13.09 11.66
CA GLU A 131 -5.21 11.77 11.14
C GLU A 131 -6.27 11.88 10.04
N ALA A 132 -5.83 11.93 8.79
CA ALA A 132 -6.72 11.88 7.64
C ALA A 132 -7.68 10.69 7.75
N LYS A 133 -8.96 10.97 8.07
CA LYS A 133 -9.99 9.96 8.18
C LYS A 133 -10.39 9.50 6.78
N PHE A 134 -10.41 8.18 6.59
CA PHE A 134 -10.92 7.55 5.38
C PHE A 134 -12.42 7.83 5.26
N SER A 135 -12.85 8.67 4.31
CA SER A 135 -14.27 8.92 4.00
C SER A 135 -14.66 8.23 2.69
N GLU A 136 -15.87 7.69 2.64
CA GLU A 136 -16.40 7.10 1.41
C GLU A 136 -16.56 8.15 0.30
N ASP A 137 -16.84 9.41 0.67
CA ASP A 137 -16.97 10.51 -0.30
C ASP A 137 -15.65 10.87 -1.01
N ASN A 138 -14.50 10.75 -0.34
CA ASN A 138 -13.20 11.02 -0.97
C ASN A 138 -12.64 9.82 -1.73
N TRP A 139 -13.00 8.59 -1.33
CA TRP A 139 -12.35 7.37 -1.82
C TRP A 139 -13.28 6.51 -2.69
N GLY A 140 -14.58 6.64 -2.55
CA GLY A 140 -15.60 5.71 -3.08
C GLY A 140 -15.76 5.76 -4.59
N VAL A 141 -15.74 6.95 -5.20
CA VAL A 141 -15.98 7.12 -6.64
C VAL A 141 -14.88 6.44 -7.47
N SER A 142 -13.60 6.74 -7.20
CA SER A 142 -12.48 6.07 -7.87
C SER A 142 -12.39 4.58 -7.53
N THR A 143 -12.77 4.19 -6.31
CA THR A 143 -12.77 2.78 -5.87
C THR A 143 -13.72 1.93 -6.72
N VAL A 144 -14.90 2.46 -7.11
CA VAL A 144 -15.88 1.72 -7.92
C VAL A 144 -15.33 1.37 -9.31
N ASP A 145 -14.61 2.28 -9.95
CA ASP A 145 -14.06 2.03 -11.29
C ASP A 145 -12.88 1.06 -11.28
N TYR A 146 -11.99 1.16 -10.29
CA TYR A 146 -10.94 0.14 -10.14
C TYR A 146 -11.51 -1.22 -9.75
N ILE A 147 -12.56 -1.29 -8.93
CA ILE A 147 -13.22 -2.57 -8.60
C ILE A 147 -13.73 -3.26 -9.88
N LYS A 148 -14.28 -2.53 -10.87
CA LYS A 148 -14.69 -3.14 -12.15
C LYS A 148 -13.50 -3.79 -12.86
N SER A 149 -12.33 -3.15 -12.87
CA SER A 149 -11.11 -3.69 -13.49
C SER A 149 -10.52 -4.84 -12.68
N ILE A 150 -10.53 -4.75 -11.35
CA ILE A 150 -10.05 -5.79 -10.43
C ILE A 150 -10.92 -7.05 -10.53
N ASN A 151 -12.24 -6.90 -10.68
CA ASN A 151 -13.17 -8.03 -10.85
C ASN A 151 -12.93 -8.81 -12.16
N LYS A 152 -12.30 -8.18 -13.17
CA LYS A 152 -11.94 -8.84 -14.43
C LYS A 152 -10.63 -9.64 -14.35
N LEU A 153 -9.90 -9.57 -13.22
CA LEU A 153 -8.65 -10.31 -13.05
C LEU A 153 -8.90 -11.83 -12.98
N THR A 154 -8.23 -12.56 -13.85
CA THR A 154 -8.23 -14.02 -13.86
C THR A 154 -7.59 -14.60 -12.59
N PRO A 155 -7.92 -15.84 -12.20
CA PRO A 155 -7.25 -16.52 -11.09
C PRO A 155 -5.72 -16.55 -11.23
N ARG A 156 -5.20 -16.70 -12.46
CA ARG A 156 -3.76 -16.67 -12.74
C ARG A 156 -3.13 -15.30 -12.48
N GLN A 157 -3.81 -14.21 -12.85
CA GLN A 157 -3.34 -12.86 -12.55
C GLN A 157 -3.35 -12.59 -11.04
N TRP A 158 -4.44 -12.96 -10.37
CA TRP A 158 -4.52 -12.87 -8.91
C TRP A 158 -3.41 -13.64 -8.20
N LYS A 159 -3.13 -14.87 -8.63
CA LYS A 159 -2.02 -15.65 -8.10
C LYS A 159 -0.70 -14.88 -8.22
N LYS A 160 -0.38 -14.34 -9.41
CA LYS A 160 0.84 -13.54 -9.62
C LYS A 160 0.92 -12.31 -8.71
N ILE A 161 -0.19 -11.59 -8.54
CA ILE A 161 -0.25 -10.40 -7.68
C ILE A 161 -0.02 -10.81 -6.21
N LYS A 162 -0.69 -11.87 -5.74
CA LYS A 162 -0.52 -12.39 -4.37
C LYS A 162 0.92 -12.85 -4.12
N ASP A 163 1.46 -13.69 -4.99
CA ASP A 163 2.82 -14.22 -4.86
C ASP A 163 3.86 -13.08 -4.82
N ALA A 164 3.69 -12.05 -5.65
CA ALA A 164 4.57 -10.89 -5.66
C ALA A 164 4.48 -10.05 -4.38
N ALA A 165 3.28 -9.84 -3.84
CA ALA A 165 3.08 -9.09 -2.59
C ALA A 165 3.59 -9.87 -1.36
N ILE A 166 3.38 -11.19 -1.31
CA ILE A 166 3.92 -12.05 -0.25
C ILE A 166 5.44 -12.01 -0.25
N GLY A 167 6.07 -12.15 -1.43
CA GLY A 167 7.53 -12.05 -1.56
C GLY A 167 8.09 -10.69 -1.15
N LEU A 168 7.29 -9.61 -1.25
CA LEU A 168 7.68 -8.30 -0.74
C LEU A 168 7.65 -8.25 0.80
N THR A 169 6.61 -8.83 1.42
CA THR A 169 6.51 -8.95 2.89
C THR A 169 7.71 -9.71 3.47
N GLU A 170 8.14 -10.80 2.83
CA GLU A 170 9.29 -11.59 3.27
C GLU A 170 10.59 -10.79 3.19
N LYS A 171 10.82 -10.04 2.11
CA LYS A 171 11.99 -9.16 1.95
C LYS A 171 12.03 -8.07 3.01
N LEU A 172 10.89 -7.44 3.30
CA LEU A 172 10.79 -6.41 4.34
C LEU A 172 11.13 -7.00 5.72
N LYS A 173 10.58 -8.17 6.07
CA LYS A 173 10.90 -8.87 7.32
C LYS A 173 12.39 -9.21 7.45
N LEU A 174 13.02 -9.69 6.37
CA LEU A 174 14.45 -9.98 6.34
C LEU A 174 15.30 -8.71 6.54
N SER A 175 14.95 -7.60 5.86
CA SER A 175 15.66 -6.33 6.02
C SER A 175 15.60 -5.78 7.45
N VAL A 176 14.42 -5.87 8.09
CA VAL A 176 14.24 -5.46 9.49
C VAL A 176 15.06 -6.35 10.43
N SER A 177 15.04 -7.68 10.23
CA SER A 177 15.80 -8.62 11.05
C SER A 177 17.32 -8.42 10.93
N LEU A 178 17.82 -8.09 9.73
CA LEU A 178 19.24 -7.77 9.51
C LEU A 178 19.64 -6.46 10.21
N THR A 179 18.76 -5.45 10.21
CA THR A 179 19.01 -4.18 10.92
C THR A 179 18.83 -4.28 12.45
N GLN A 180 17.91 -5.10 12.95
CA GLN A 180 17.75 -5.39 14.38
C GLN A 180 18.87 -6.25 14.95
N GLY A 181 19.50 -7.11 14.13
CA GLY A 181 20.73 -7.82 14.49
C GLY A 181 21.95 -6.90 14.62
N ALA A 182 21.91 -5.70 14.02
CA ALA A 182 22.96 -4.69 14.11
C ALA A 182 22.71 -3.62 15.19
N ASN A 183 21.47 -3.45 15.66
CA ASN A 183 21.12 -2.51 16.72
C ASN A 183 20.04 -3.11 17.63
N ALA A 184 20.47 -3.75 18.72
CA ALA A 184 19.57 -4.17 19.78
C ALA A 184 19.19 -2.98 20.68
N SER A 185 17.89 -2.65 20.64
CA SER A 185 17.03 -2.00 21.67
C SER A 185 17.05 -0.47 21.88
N PRO A 186 15.97 0.14 22.45
CA PRO A 186 14.68 -0.44 22.90
C PRO A 186 13.44 0.39 22.49
N LEU A 187 12.45 -0.19 21.80
CA LEU A 187 11.07 0.36 21.78
C LEU A 187 10.05 -0.78 21.58
N ASN A 188 9.77 -1.51 22.67
CA ASN A 188 8.42 -1.91 23.06
C ASN A 188 8.46 -2.66 24.41
N ALA A 189 8.80 -1.91 25.46
CA ALA A 189 8.33 -2.23 26.80
C ALA A 189 6.97 -1.54 26.97
N ARG A 190 5.88 -2.20 26.58
CA ARG A 190 4.53 -1.89 27.08
C ARG A 190 3.53 -2.97 26.70
N GLY A 191 3.11 -3.73 27.71
CA GLY A 191 1.89 -4.54 27.66
C GLY A 191 2.13 -6.05 27.69
N SER A 192 2.64 -6.58 28.79
CA SER A 192 2.18 -7.89 29.25
C SER A 192 1.88 -7.79 30.74
N LEU A 193 0.63 -7.45 31.00
CA LEU A 193 -0.02 -7.54 32.30
C LEU A 193 -0.50 -9.00 32.39
N PHE A 194 0.32 -9.86 32.98
CA PHE A 194 -0.13 -11.11 33.56
C PHE A 194 0.54 -11.20 34.93
N GLU A 195 -0.28 -10.94 35.96
CA GLU A 195 -0.04 -11.45 37.30
C GLU A 195 -0.12 -12.98 37.20
N GLU A 196 0.92 -13.68 37.64
CA GLU A 196 0.79 -15.04 38.14
C GLU A 196 1.18 -15.01 39.61
N ASP A 197 0.16 -15.17 40.45
CA ASP A 197 0.26 -15.49 41.87
C ASP A 197 0.86 -16.88 42.09
N SER A 198 1.45 -17.06 43.28
CA SER A 198 1.86 -18.30 43.96
C SER A 198 3.13 -18.98 43.41
N GLU A 199 4.09 -19.45 44.22
CA GLU A 199 3.97 -20.13 45.52
C GLU A 199 5.08 -19.75 46.51
N ALA A 200 4.76 -19.94 47.79
CA ALA A 200 5.66 -19.89 48.93
C ALA A 200 6.34 -21.26 49.15
N GLU A 201 7.64 -21.23 49.45
CA GLU A 201 8.46 -22.21 50.20
C GLU A 201 9.81 -21.47 50.38
N GLU A 202 10.27 -21.12 51.58
CA GLU A 202 10.59 -21.91 52.79
C GLU A 202 10.36 -21.11 54.08
#